data_AF-A0A7V4H1K8-F1
#
_entry.id   AF-A0A7V4H1K8-F1
#
_cell.length_a   1.000
_cell.length_b   1.000
_cell.length_c   1.000
_cell.angle_alpha   90.00
_cell.angle_beta   90.00
_cell.angle_gamma   90.00
#
_symmetry.space_group_name_H-M   'P 1'
#
loop_
_entity.id
_entity.type
_entity.pdbx_description
1 polymer ?
#
loop_
_entity_poly.entity_id
_entity_poly.type
_entity_poly.pdbx_seq_one_letter_code
_entity_poly.pdbx_strand_id
1 'polypeptide(L)'
;MPEPPAELVVLAPLALAAGIDLYLTLLFLGAAPTTPWWDHPLPGALGDLDEEHAVKNYVKAAVKGVVKVISKMGISTIQSYRGAQIFEAVGLHHRVVDKYFTWTPSRIEGVGLDVIAEEVLQRHRQAYTERSGNGAVLDPGGQYQWRQDGEFHLFNPDTIHLLHKAVRTGSYEVYKKYADAVNDRSRALCTLRSLLDFKPRTPVPLEEVEPVESIMRRFKTGAMSYGSISQEAHETLAIAMNRIGGKSNTGEGGEDPARYTWTNELGDSKNSAIKQVASGRFGVTSYYLINARELQIKMAQGAKPGEGGQLPGGKVYPWIAKVRHSTPGVGLISPPPHHDIYSIEDLAELIHDLKNANEHARISVKLVAEVGVGTVAAGVAKAHADVVLISGHDGGTGASPLTSIKHAGLPWELGLAETHQTLVLNNLRSRITVETDGQLKTGRDVIIAALLGAEEYGFATAPLVAMGCIMMRVCHLNTCPVGVATQDPRLRKNFTGKPEHVVNFMRFIAQDVREWMARLGFRTLNEMIGRTDVLEPRRAVDHWKARGIDLTDLLYQPEAPPSVGRYCQQPQDHGLEKSLDKTCLLELCRPALERGERVRATLPIRNIHRVVGTLTGSELTRRYGPEGLPDDTIRL
;
A
#
# COMPACT_ATOMS: atom_id res chain seq x y z
N MET A 1 -41.31 -1.77 38.76
CA MET A 1 -40.21 -1.68 37.78
C MET A 1 -40.81 -1.97 36.42
N PRO A 2 -40.71 -1.08 35.42
CA PRO A 2 -41.15 -1.41 34.08
C PRO A 2 -40.27 -2.57 33.56
N GLU A 3 -40.90 -3.53 32.88
CA GLU A 3 -40.20 -4.60 32.17
C GLU A 3 -39.17 -4.00 31.21
N PRO A 4 -37.96 -4.59 31.09
CA PRO A 4 -37.04 -4.18 30.05
C PRO A 4 -37.73 -4.31 28.69
N PRO A 5 -37.57 -3.34 27.77
CA PRO A 5 -38.17 -3.45 26.45
C PRO A 5 -37.72 -4.77 25.81
N ALA A 6 -38.66 -5.50 25.20
CA ALA A 6 -38.35 -6.72 24.48
C ALA A 6 -37.24 -6.44 23.45
N GLU A 7 -36.09 -7.08 23.61
CA GLU A 7 -35.01 -7.00 22.62
C GLU A 7 -35.49 -7.68 21.33
N LEU A 8 -35.93 -6.87 20.38
CA LEU A 8 -36.28 -7.35 19.05
C LEU A 8 -34.98 -7.70 18.31
N VAL A 9 -34.62 -8.99 18.29
CA VAL A 9 -33.46 -9.49 17.54
C VAL A 9 -33.89 -9.69 16.09
N VAL A 10 -33.35 -8.87 15.18
CA VAL A 10 -33.55 -9.05 13.73
C VAL A 10 -32.70 -10.24 13.27
N LEU A 11 -33.36 -11.30 12.79
CA LEU A 11 -32.73 -12.46 12.16
C LEU A 11 -32.98 -12.40 10.65
N ALA A 12 -31.95 -12.63 9.84
CA ALA A 12 -32.03 -12.51 8.39
C ALA A 12 -31.59 -13.81 7.68
N PRO A 13 -32.53 -14.67 7.25
CA PRO A 13 -32.23 -15.79 6.36
C PRO A 13 -32.01 -15.28 4.94
N LEU A 14 -30.91 -15.66 4.27
CA LEU A 14 -30.44 -14.96 3.06
C LEU A 14 -30.06 -15.85 1.89
N ALA A 15 -30.89 -15.79 0.84
CA ALA A 15 -30.92 -16.72 -0.28
C ALA A 15 -29.62 -16.87 -1.13
N LEU A 16 -28.64 -16.00 -0.91
CA LEU A 16 -27.78 -15.53 -2.00
C LEU A 16 -26.28 -15.81 -1.82
N ALA A 17 -25.83 -16.53 -0.78
CA ALA A 17 -24.46 -16.29 -0.31
C ALA A 17 -23.60 -17.48 0.11
N ALA A 18 -22.36 -17.42 -0.39
CA ALA A 18 -21.17 -18.04 0.19
C ALA A 18 -20.11 -16.93 0.39
N GLY A 19 -19.75 -16.61 1.64
CA GLY A 19 -18.71 -15.60 1.95
C GLY A 19 -18.86 -14.95 3.33
N ILE A 20 -17.75 -14.44 3.89
CA ILE A 20 -17.71 -13.78 5.20
C ILE A 20 -18.38 -12.40 5.15
N ASP A 21 -18.30 -11.70 4.01
CA ASP A 21 -18.76 -10.32 3.87
C ASP A 21 -20.27 -10.17 4.10
N LEU A 22 -21.07 -11.21 3.79
CA LEU A 22 -22.50 -11.18 4.11
C LEU A 22 -22.76 -11.13 5.62
N TYR A 23 -22.06 -11.96 6.41
CA TYR A 23 -22.18 -11.94 7.86
C TYR A 23 -21.87 -10.56 8.43
N LEU A 24 -20.87 -9.91 7.85
CA LEU A 24 -20.46 -8.57 8.24
C LEU A 24 -21.48 -7.51 7.81
N THR A 25 -22.08 -7.62 6.62
CA THR A 25 -23.19 -6.77 6.18
C THR A 25 -24.43 -6.94 7.06
N LEU A 26 -24.71 -8.16 7.53
CA LEU A 26 -25.80 -8.42 8.48
C LEU A 26 -25.54 -7.77 9.84
N LEU A 27 -24.33 -7.94 10.39
CA LEU A 27 -23.92 -7.29 11.63
C LEU A 27 -23.92 -5.76 11.50
N PHE A 28 -23.52 -5.26 10.33
CA PHE A 28 -23.59 -3.86 9.96
C PHE A 28 -25.04 -3.33 10.01
N LEU A 29 -26.00 -4.10 9.50
CA LEU A 29 -27.44 -3.80 9.57
C LEU A 29 -28.07 -4.00 10.96
N GLY A 30 -27.28 -4.38 11.97
CA GLY A 30 -27.77 -4.67 13.32
C GLY A 30 -28.45 -6.05 13.46
N ALA A 31 -28.46 -6.86 12.41
CA ALA A 31 -29.04 -8.20 12.42
C ALA A 31 -28.06 -9.22 13.04
N ALA A 32 -28.60 -10.21 13.76
CA ALA A 32 -27.85 -11.39 14.14
C ALA A 32 -27.87 -12.38 12.97
N PRO A 33 -26.70 -12.76 12.42
CA PRO A 33 -26.67 -13.73 11.34
C PRO A 33 -27.12 -15.10 11.85
N THR A 34 -28.08 -15.71 11.17
CA THR A 34 -28.51 -17.09 11.42
C THR A 34 -27.66 -18.08 10.62
N THR A 35 -27.79 -19.37 10.93
CA THR A 35 -27.29 -20.43 10.06
C THR A 35 -27.75 -20.18 8.62
N PRO A 36 -26.84 -20.24 7.65
CA PRO A 36 -27.26 -20.26 6.26
C PRO A 36 -28.17 -21.47 6.04
N TRP A 37 -29.19 -21.25 5.25
CA TRP A 37 -30.28 -22.13 4.88
C TRP A 37 -29.85 -23.00 3.69
N TRP A 38 -28.55 -23.36 3.57
CA TRP A 38 -28.17 -24.35 2.57
C TRP A 38 -28.80 -25.68 2.96
N ASP A 39 -29.91 -26.00 2.29
CA ASP A 39 -30.43 -27.35 2.18
C ASP A 39 -29.38 -28.17 1.42
N HIS A 40 -28.54 -28.86 2.17
CA HIS A 40 -27.58 -29.87 1.76
C HIS A 40 -26.51 -29.45 0.72
N PRO A 41 -25.24 -29.80 0.93
CA PRO A 41 -24.22 -29.64 -0.11
C PRO A 41 -24.62 -30.44 -1.36
N LEU A 42 -24.37 -29.88 -2.55
CA LEU A 42 -24.61 -30.56 -3.83
C LEU A 42 -23.99 -31.98 -3.78
N PRO A 43 -24.69 -33.03 -4.25
CA PRO A 43 -24.17 -34.40 -4.21
C PRO A 43 -22.77 -34.50 -4.83
N GLY A 44 -21.80 -35.03 -4.08
CA GLY A 44 -20.40 -35.17 -4.50
C GLY A 44 -19.50 -33.94 -4.28
N ALA A 45 -20.03 -32.81 -3.82
CA ALA A 45 -19.24 -31.58 -3.59
C ALA A 45 -18.32 -31.67 -2.35
N LEU A 46 -18.62 -32.56 -1.40
CA LEU A 46 -17.84 -32.71 -0.15
C LEU A 46 -16.69 -33.73 -0.25
N GLY A 47 -16.56 -34.45 -1.37
CA GLY A 47 -15.61 -35.57 -1.47
C GLY A 47 -15.85 -36.61 -0.38
N ASP A 48 -14.80 -37.00 0.34
CA ASP A 48 -14.85 -37.97 1.45
C ASP A 48 -15.26 -37.35 2.81
N LEU A 49 -15.56 -36.04 2.85
CA LEU A 49 -15.93 -35.35 4.09
C LEU A 49 -17.43 -35.51 4.35
N ASP A 50 -17.81 -35.96 5.56
CA ASP A 50 -19.23 -35.96 5.93
C ASP A 50 -19.77 -34.54 6.18
N GLU A 51 -21.10 -34.42 6.09
CA GLU A 51 -21.80 -33.15 6.18
C GLU A 51 -21.60 -32.45 7.53
N GLU A 52 -21.57 -33.18 8.64
CA GLU A 52 -21.41 -32.61 9.98
C GLU A 52 -20.03 -31.93 10.11
N HIS A 53 -18.98 -32.62 9.67
CA HIS A 53 -17.64 -32.05 9.64
C HIS A 53 -17.52 -30.88 8.68
N ALA A 54 -18.20 -30.93 7.52
CA ALA A 54 -18.23 -29.83 6.56
C ALA A 54 -18.86 -28.56 7.17
N VAL A 55 -20.04 -28.69 7.79
CA VAL A 55 -20.74 -27.60 8.49
C VAL A 55 -19.87 -27.02 9.60
N LYS A 56 -19.26 -27.87 10.43
CA LYS A 56 -18.36 -27.44 11.52
C LYS A 56 -17.17 -26.65 10.99
N ASN A 57 -16.56 -27.10 9.90
CA ASN A 57 -15.44 -26.40 9.26
C ASN A 57 -15.86 -25.05 8.68
N TYR A 58 -17.02 -24.99 8.04
CA TYR A 58 -17.57 -23.72 7.54
C TYR A 58 -17.83 -22.73 8.67
N VAL A 59 -18.54 -23.13 9.73
CA VAL A 59 -18.86 -22.26 10.87
C VAL A 59 -17.57 -21.74 11.51
N LYS A 60 -16.59 -22.62 11.72
CA LYS A 60 -15.27 -22.23 12.23
C LYS A 60 -14.57 -21.21 11.33
N ALA A 61 -14.65 -21.37 10.01
CA ALA A 61 -14.05 -20.43 9.06
C ALA A 61 -14.78 -19.08 9.06
N ALA A 62 -16.12 -19.08 9.08
CA ALA A 62 -16.94 -17.87 9.15
C ALA A 62 -16.70 -17.09 10.46
N VAL A 63 -16.69 -17.77 11.61
CA VAL A 63 -16.39 -17.15 12.92
C VAL A 63 -15.00 -16.54 12.92
N LYS A 64 -13.98 -17.27 12.45
CA LYS A 64 -12.62 -16.74 12.30
C LYS A 64 -12.58 -15.53 11.37
N GLY A 65 -13.34 -15.57 10.28
CA GLY A 65 -13.46 -14.47 9.33
C GLY A 65 -14.04 -13.21 9.95
N VAL A 66 -15.15 -13.34 10.68
CA VAL A 66 -15.81 -12.23 11.37
C VAL A 66 -14.88 -11.65 12.44
N VAL A 67 -14.34 -12.47 13.34
CA VAL A 67 -13.38 -12.02 14.38
C VAL A 67 -12.21 -11.27 13.75
N LYS A 68 -11.70 -11.77 12.62
CA LYS A 68 -10.60 -11.16 11.90
C LYS A 68 -10.93 -9.79 11.31
N VAL A 69 -12.14 -9.57 10.80
CA VAL A 69 -12.54 -8.24 10.31
C VAL A 69 -12.76 -7.28 11.47
N ILE A 70 -13.43 -7.71 12.52
CA ILE A 70 -13.67 -6.88 13.72
C ILE A 70 -12.33 -6.42 14.33
N SER A 71 -11.33 -7.30 14.39
CA SER A 71 -10.01 -6.98 14.94
C SER A 71 -9.21 -5.97 14.12
N LYS A 72 -9.54 -5.73 12.83
CA LYS A 72 -8.83 -4.75 11.99
C LYS A 72 -8.89 -3.34 12.55
N MET A 73 -9.96 -3.05 13.29
CA MET A 73 -10.22 -1.74 13.91
C MET A 73 -10.01 -1.77 15.42
N GLY A 74 -9.37 -2.82 15.96
CA GLY A 74 -9.12 -2.97 17.39
C GLY A 74 -10.38 -3.28 18.23
N ILE A 75 -11.49 -3.65 17.59
CA ILE A 75 -12.74 -3.99 18.28
C ILE A 75 -12.62 -5.44 18.80
N SER A 76 -13.02 -5.66 20.06
CA SER A 76 -12.89 -6.97 20.71
C SER A 76 -14.22 -7.70 20.89
N THR A 77 -15.37 -7.02 20.75
CA THR A 77 -16.69 -7.62 20.98
C THR A 77 -17.60 -7.45 19.77
N ILE A 78 -18.37 -8.50 19.46
CA ILE A 78 -19.36 -8.45 18.38
C ILE A 78 -20.52 -7.52 18.72
N GLN A 79 -20.83 -7.37 20.01
CA GLN A 79 -21.88 -6.47 20.50
C GLN A 79 -21.55 -5.01 20.18
N SER A 80 -20.29 -4.59 20.36
CA SER A 80 -19.85 -3.25 19.98
C SER A 80 -19.75 -3.05 18.47
N TYR A 81 -19.48 -4.11 17.71
CA TYR A 81 -19.40 -4.03 16.24
C TYR A 81 -20.79 -3.95 15.59
N ARG A 82 -21.78 -4.61 16.18
CA ARG A 82 -23.16 -4.68 15.65
C ARG A 82 -23.77 -3.27 15.57
N GLY A 83 -24.18 -2.86 14.38
CA GLY A 83 -24.76 -1.53 14.12
C GLY A 83 -23.76 -0.36 14.13
N ALA A 84 -22.46 -0.61 14.39
CA ALA A 84 -21.44 0.46 14.41
C ALA A 84 -21.07 0.99 13.03
N GLN A 85 -21.52 0.32 11.97
CA GLN A 85 -21.32 0.72 10.58
C GLN A 85 -19.85 0.96 10.18
N ILE A 86 -18.95 0.04 10.54
CA ILE A 86 -17.51 0.13 10.25
C ILE A 86 -17.21 -0.24 8.79
N PHE A 87 -17.82 0.51 7.87
CA PHE A 87 -17.76 0.36 6.43
C PHE A 87 -17.79 1.73 5.78
N GLU A 88 -17.36 1.78 4.51
CA GLU A 88 -17.54 2.94 3.66
C GLU A 88 -18.23 2.51 2.36
N ALA A 89 -19.24 3.28 1.95
CA ALA A 89 -19.97 3.05 0.73
C ALA A 89 -19.30 3.78 -0.45
N VAL A 90 -18.96 3.04 -1.49
CA VAL A 90 -18.36 3.58 -2.72
C VAL A 90 -19.29 3.27 -3.89
N GLY A 91 -19.80 4.31 -4.55
CA GLY A 91 -20.70 4.14 -5.69
C GLY A 91 -22.19 3.97 -5.32
N LEU A 92 -22.61 4.35 -4.12
CA LEU A 92 -24.02 4.38 -3.70
C LEU A 92 -24.49 5.83 -3.54
N HIS A 93 -25.68 6.13 -4.03
CA HIS A 93 -26.27 7.47 -3.94
C HIS A 93 -26.68 7.79 -2.49
N HIS A 94 -26.48 9.03 -2.02
CA HIS A 94 -26.76 9.45 -0.63
C HIS A 94 -28.20 9.13 -0.20
N ARG A 95 -29.21 9.36 -1.05
CA ARG A 95 -30.61 8.98 -0.73
C ARG A 95 -30.80 7.51 -0.34
N VAL A 96 -30.01 6.59 -0.89
CA VAL A 96 -30.03 5.17 -0.49
C VAL A 96 -29.35 5.02 0.86
N VAL A 97 -28.18 5.64 1.03
CA VAL A 97 -27.40 5.60 2.27
C VAL A 97 -28.18 6.22 3.43
N ASP A 98 -28.67 7.45 3.30
CA ASP A 98 -29.43 8.18 4.32
C ASP A 98 -30.66 7.41 4.82
N LYS A 99 -31.33 6.67 3.92
CA LYS A 99 -32.55 5.94 4.24
C LYS A 99 -32.31 4.55 4.81
N TYR A 100 -31.30 3.83 4.32
CA TYR A 100 -31.12 2.40 4.64
C TYR A 100 -29.83 2.09 5.40
N PHE A 101 -28.85 2.99 5.37
CA PHE A 101 -27.50 2.85 5.92
C PHE A 101 -27.03 4.17 6.56
N THR A 102 -27.93 4.83 7.30
CA THR A 102 -27.75 6.20 7.79
C THR A 102 -26.42 6.35 8.55
N TRP A 103 -25.66 7.39 8.21
CA TRP A 103 -24.31 7.73 8.72
C TRP A 103 -23.12 6.96 8.11
N THR A 104 -23.35 6.00 7.22
CA THR A 104 -22.25 5.41 6.45
C THR A 104 -21.67 6.45 5.48
N PRO A 105 -20.35 6.71 5.48
CA PRO A 105 -19.75 7.64 4.53
C PRO A 105 -19.93 7.19 3.07
N SER A 106 -20.27 8.12 2.17
CA SER A 106 -20.28 7.86 0.72
C SER A 106 -19.88 9.11 -0.08
N ARG A 107 -18.62 9.18 -0.50
CA ARG A 107 -17.98 10.42 -0.99
C ARG A 107 -18.04 10.65 -2.50
N ILE A 108 -18.50 9.67 -3.26
CA ILE A 108 -18.51 9.76 -4.74
C ILE A 108 -19.90 9.55 -5.36
N GLU A 109 -20.94 9.59 -4.53
CA GLU A 109 -22.31 9.27 -4.91
C GLU A 109 -22.39 7.95 -5.71
N GLY A 110 -23.44 7.75 -6.50
CA GLY A 110 -23.49 6.63 -7.44
C GLY A 110 -24.89 6.12 -7.69
N VAL A 111 -25.08 4.81 -7.55
CA VAL A 111 -26.31 4.14 -7.98
C VAL A 111 -27.45 4.29 -6.98
N GLY A 112 -28.68 4.43 -7.50
CA GLY A 112 -29.92 4.43 -6.73
C GLY A 112 -30.57 3.03 -6.65
N LEU A 113 -31.75 2.96 -6.03
CA LEU A 113 -32.52 1.72 -5.90
C LEU A 113 -32.97 1.14 -7.25
N ASP A 114 -33.21 1.99 -8.24
CA ASP A 114 -33.60 1.61 -9.60
C ASP A 114 -32.50 0.77 -10.28
N VAL A 115 -31.25 1.22 -10.20
CA VAL A 115 -30.10 0.51 -10.74
C VAL A 115 -29.83 -0.79 -9.97
N ILE A 116 -29.92 -0.73 -8.63
CA ILE A 116 -29.77 -1.92 -7.78
C ILE A 116 -30.84 -2.97 -8.14
N ALA A 117 -32.10 -2.56 -8.28
CA ALA A 117 -33.20 -3.44 -8.64
C ALA A 117 -33.00 -4.08 -10.01
N GLU A 118 -32.60 -3.31 -11.02
CA GLU A 118 -32.35 -3.85 -12.36
C GLU A 118 -31.16 -4.84 -12.36
N GLU A 119 -30.09 -4.58 -11.60
CA GLU A 119 -28.99 -5.54 -11.45
C GLU A 119 -29.43 -6.87 -10.78
N VAL A 120 -30.33 -6.80 -9.80
CA VAL A 120 -30.92 -8.00 -9.18
C VAL A 120 -31.79 -8.73 -10.19
N LEU A 121 -32.63 -8.01 -10.95
CA LEU A 121 -33.50 -8.59 -11.97
C LEU A 121 -32.72 -9.23 -13.12
N GLN A 122 -31.57 -8.67 -13.53
CA GLN A 122 -30.71 -9.29 -14.56
C GLN A 122 -30.22 -10.67 -14.13
N ARG A 123 -29.70 -10.80 -12.90
CA ARG A 123 -29.27 -12.08 -12.35
C ARG A 123 -30.44 -13.06 -12.21
N HIS A 124 -31.60 -12.56 -11.79
CA HIS A 124 -32.82 -13.36 -11.70
C HIS A 124 -33.25 -13.90 -13.08
N ARG A 125 -33.35 -13.04 -14.11
CA ARG A 125 -33.70 -13.45 -15.48
C ARG A 125 -32.71 -14.48 -16.05
N GLN A 126 -31.42 -14.34 -15.74
CA GLN A 126 -30.39 -15.31 -16.14
C GLN A 126 -30.55 -16.67 -15.46
N ALA A 127 -30.95 -16.69 -14.18
CA ALA A 127 -31.17 -17.93 -13.43
C ALA A 127 -32.50 -18.63 -13.82
N TYR A 128 -33.55 -17.85 -14.14
CA TYR A 128 -34.90 -18.34 -14.45
C TYR A 128 -35.26 -18.18 -15.94
N THR A 129 -34.40 -18.70 -16.83
CA THR A 129 -34.67 -18.65 -18.28
C THR A 129 -35.68 -19.71 -18.73
N GLU A 130 -36.58 -19.37 -19.66
CA GLU A 130 -37.61 -20.30 -20.18
C GLU A 130 -37.04 -21.45 -21.04
N ARG A 131 -35.79 -21.33 -21.50
CA ARG A 131 -35.12 -22.36 -22.29
C ARG A 131 -34.27 -23.24 -21.39
N SER A 132 -34.62 -24.52 -21.29
CA SER A 132 -33.80 -25.53 -20.61
C SER A 132 -32.47 -25.73 -21.36
N GLY A 133 -31.44 -24.99 -20.96
CA GLY A 133 -30.07 -25.20 -21.44
C GLY A 133 -29.44 -26.46 -20.83
N ASN A 134 -28.49 -27.06 -21.56
CA ASN A 134 -27.72 -28.21 -21.08
C ASN A 134 -26.90 -27.84 -19.83
N GLY A 135 -27.33 -28.31 -18.66
CA GLY A 135 -26.59 -28.27 -17.39
C GLY A 135 -26.54 -26.88 -16.73
N ALA A 136 -27.16 -26.74 -15.56
CA ALA A 136 -27.08 -25.54 -14.73
C ALA A 136 -25.68 -25.42 -14.08
N VAL A 137 -24.70 -24.92 -14.84
CA VAL A 137 -23.35 -24.62 -14.34
C VAL A 137 -23.22 -23.11 -14.14
N LEU A 138 -22.62 -22.71 -13.01
CA LEU A 138 -22.34 -21.31 -12.73
C LEU A 138 -21.27 -20.75 -13.68
N ASP A 139 -21.32 -19.45 -13.94
CA ASP A 139 -20.25 -18.74 -14.67
C ASP A 139 -18.91 -18.93 -13.93
N PRO A 140 -17.82 -19.35 -14.62
CA PRO A 140 -16.51 -19.50 -14.01
C PRO A 140 -15.95 -18.21 -13.36
N GLY A 141 -16.43 -17.04 -13.78
CA GLY A 141 -16.00 -15.74 -13.30
C GLY A 141 -14.52 -15.43 -13.52
N GLY A 142 -14.09 -14.24 -13.15
CA GLY A 142 -12.73 -13.73 -13.34
C GLY A 142 -12.28 -12.75 -12.25
N GLN A 143 -13.05 -12.56 -11.18
CA GLN A 143 -12.76 -11.53 -10.16
C GLN A 143 -11.40 -11.73 -9.48
N TYR A 144 -11.07 -12.97 -9.12
CA TYR A 144 -9.85 -13.28 -8.35
C TYR A 144 -8.63 -13.52 -9.22
N GLN A 145 -8.84 -14.06 -10.43
CA GLN A 145 -7.81 -14.38 -11.39
C GLN A 145 -8.35 -14.11 -12.79
N TRP A 146 -7.50 -13.53 -13.64
CA TRP A 146 -7.87 -13.26 -15.02
C TRP A 146 -8.28 -14.54 -15.74
N ARG A 147 -9.40 -14.46 -16.46
CA ARG A 147 -9.86 -15.43 -17.45
C ARG A 147 -10.21 -14.69 -18.73
N GLN A 148 -10.15 -15.39 -19.86
CA GLN A 148 -10.45 -14.81 -21.17
C GLN A 148 -11.88 -14.24 -21.24
N ASP A 149 -12.85 -14.99 -20.70
CA ASP A 149 -14.27 -14.63 -20.72
C ASP A 149 -14.77 -14.06 -19.37
N GLY A 150 -13.85 -13.69 -18.46
CA GLY A 150 -14.19 -13.19 -17.12
C GLY A 150 -14.13 -11.66 -16.99
N GLU A 151 -14.17 -11.14 -15.75
CA GLU A 151 -14.02 -9.71 -15.51
C GLU A 151 -12.70 -9.16 -16.05
N PHE A 152 -12.71 -7.87 -16.42
CA PHE A 152 -11.53 -7.18 -16.93
C PHE A 152 -10.47 -6.94 -15.85
N HIS A 153 -9.20 -7.14 -16.20
CA HIS A 153 -8.05 -6.78 -15.37
C HIS A 153 -7.13 -5.83 -16.12
N LEU A 154 -6.66 -4.78 -15.43
CA LEU A 154 -5.67 -3.84 -15.97
C LEU A 154 -4.35 -4.54 -16.35
N PHE A 155 -3.99 -5.60 -15.64
CA PHE A 155 -2.95 -6.53 -16.08
C PHE A 155 -3.62 -7.78 -16.64
N ASN A 156 -3.49 -7.93 -17.94
CA ASN A 156 -3.98 -9.04 -18.75
C ASN A 156 -2.84 -9.49 -19.70
N PRO A 157 -2.98 -10.61 -20.43
CA PRO A 157 -1.91 -11.11 -21.29
C PRO A 157 -1.34 -10.07 -22.28
N ASP A 158 -2.20 -9.23 -22.86
CA ASP A 158 -1.80 -8.22 -23.85
C ASP A 158 -0.93 -7.12 -23.23
N THR A 159 -1.40 -6.52 -22.14
CA THR A 159 -0.67 -5.47 -21.42
C THR A 159 0.65 -5.98 -20.85
N ILE A 160 0.69 -7.22 -20.34
CA ILE A 160 1.91 -7.87 -19.87
C ILE A 160 2.89 -8.09 -21.02
N HIS A 161 2.41 -8.60 -22.17
CA HIS A 161 3.25 -8.83 -23.35
C HIS A 161 3.85 -7.53 -23.87
N LEU A 162 3.04 -6.48 -24.03
CA LEU A 162 3.50 -5.17 -24.50
C LEU A 162 4.55 -4.58 -23.55
N LEU A 163 4.32 -4.64 -22.25
CA LEU A 163 5.28 -4.12 -21.27
C LEU A 163 6.61 -4.89 -21.31
N HIS A 164 6.57 -6.23 -21.32
CA HIS A 164 7.77 -7.07 -21.47
C HIS A 164 8.55 -6.72 -22.74
N LYS A 165 7.85 -6.56 -23.86
CA LYS A 165 8.48 -6.22 -25.14
C LYS A 165 9.13 -4.83 -25.07
N ALA A 166 8.42 -3.83 -24.56
CA ALA A 166 8.93 -2.46 -24.45
C ALA A 166 10.23 -2.40 -23.65
N VAL A 167 10.25 -2.97 -22.44
CA VAL A 167 11.40 -2.85 -21.53
C VAL A 167 12.61 -3.67 -21.98
N ARG A 168 12.39 -4.81 -22.65
CA ARG A 168 13.48 -5.66 -23.17
C ARG A 168 14.11 -5.09 -24.44
N THR A 169 13.31 -4.43 -25.27
CA THR A 169 13.80 -3.82 -26.53
C THR A 169 14.24 -2.37 -26.38
N GLY A 170 13.96 -1.74 -25.23
CA GLY A 170 14.21 -0.31 -25.06
C GLY A 170 13.29 0.59 -25.89
N SER A 171 12.18 0.06 -26.43
CA SER A 171 11.29 0.79 -27.34
C SER A 171 10.21 1.57 -26.59
N TYR A 172 10.36 2.90 -26.59
CA TYR A 172 9.33 3.80 -26.06
C TYR A 172 8.03 3.76 -26.86
N GLU A 173 8.10 3.53 -28.17
CA GLU A 173 6.91 3.37 -29.03
C GLU A 173 6.05 2.16 -28.62
N VAL A 174 6.68 1.03 -28.28
CA VAL A 174 5.95 -0.14 -27.74
C VAL A 174 5.39 0.17 -26.35
N TYR A 175 6.09 0.97 -25.54
CA TYR A 175 5.55 1.45 -24.27
C TYR A 175 4.30 2.32 -24.47
N LYS A 176 4.25 3.21 -25.49
CA LYS A 176 3.04 3.99 -25.76
C LYS A 176 1.85 3.08 -26.07
N LYS A 177 2.04 2.01 -26.86
CA LYS A 177 0.99 0.99 -27.09
C LYS A 177 0.53 0.31 -25.79
N TYR A 178 1.46 0.02 -24.87
CA TYR A 178 1.13 -0.48 -23.53
C TYR A 178 0.31 0.56 -22.73
N ALA A 179 0.76 1.80 -22.69
CA ALA A 179 0.12 2.88 -21.96
C ALA A 179 -1.29 3.14 -22.51
N ASP A 180 -1.46 3.13 -23.84
CA ASP A 180 -2.76 3.27 -24.50
C ASP A 180 -3.69 2.11 -24.14
N ALA A 181 -3.19 0.85 -24.14
CA ALA A 181 -3.99 -0.31 -23.76
C ALA A 181 -4.42 -0.28 -22.27
N VAL A 182 -3.58 0.26 -21.39
CA VAL A 182 -3.93 0.44 -19.96
C VAL A 182 -4.89 1.61 -19.76
N ASN A 183 -4.70 2.70 -20.51
CA ASN A 183 -5.51 3.92 -20.47
C ASN A 183 -6.77 3.85 -21.37
N ASP A 184 -7.04 2.71 -22.02
CA ASP A 184 -8.19 2.56 -22.92
C ASP A 184 -9.49 2.53 -22.11
N ARG A 185 -10.10 3.71 -22.00
CA ARG A 185 -11.37 3.95 -21.30
C ARG A 185 -12.60 3.57 -22.13
N SER A 186 -12.45 3.08 -23.37
CA SER A 186 -13.55 2.59 -24.22
C SER A 186 -13.93 1.15 -23.90
N ARG A 187 -12.96 0.35 -23.43
CA ARG A 187 -13.17 -1.07 -23.11
C ARG A 187 -13.76 -1.30 -21.73
N ALA A 188 -13.25 -0.62 -20.70
CA ALA A 188 -13.76 -0.79 -19.33
C ALA A 188 -13.42 0.42 -18.43
N LEU A 189 -14.34 0.78 -17.55
CA LEU A 189 -14.13 1.79 -16.50
C LEU A 189 -13.79 1.08 -15.18
N CYS A 190 -12.49 0.90 -14.91
CA CYS A 190 -12.03 0.08 -13.77
C CYS A 190 -11.48 0.86 -12.56
N THR A 191 -11.28 2.17 -12.69
CA THR A 191 -10.67 3.02 -11.66
C THR A 191 -11.32 4.40 -11.65
N LEU A 192 -11.28 5.10 -10.51
CA LEU A 192 -11.83 6.46 -10.41
C LEU A 192 -11.11 7.44 -11.34
N ARG A 193 -9.77 7.35 -11.42
CA ARG A 193 -8.99 8.16 -12.38
C ARG A 193 -9.32 7.93 -13.86
N SER A 194 -10.02 6.85 -14.21
CA SER A 194 -10.54 6.66 -15.58
C SER A 194 -11.80 7.50 -15.87
N LEU A 195 -12.46 8.02 -14.83
CA LEU A 195 -13.59 8.95 -14.93
C LEU A 195 -13.14 10.41 -15.02
N LEU A 196 -11.84 10.69 -14.86
CA LEU A 196 -11.28 12.03 -14.99
C LEU A 196 -10.78 12.29 -16.42
N ASP A 197 -10.87 13.55 -16.84
CA ASP A 197 -10.19 14.09 -18.02
C ASP A 197 -9.47 15.40 -17.67
N PHE A 198 -8.72 15.93 -18.63
CA PHE A 198 -7.97 17.17 -18.48
C PHE A 198 -8.65 18.30 -19.24
N LYS A 199 -8.77 19.45 -18.58
CA LYS A 199 -9.27 20.67 -19.24
C LYS A 199 -8.29 21.14 -20.32
N PRO A 200 -8.78 21.72 -21.43
CA PRO A 200 -7.93 22.34 -22.45
C PRO A 200 -7.02 23.41 -21.83
N ARG A 201 -5.73 23.36 -22.18
CA ARG A 201 -4.67 24.24 -21.67
C ARG A 201 -3.74 24.62 -22.83
N THR A 202 -3.00 25.71 -22.68
CA THR A 202 -1.95 26.10 -23.63
C THR A 202 -0.72 25.22 -23.42
N PRO A 203 -0.31 24.41 -24.41
CA PRO A 203 0.88 23.57 -24.28
C PRO A 203 2.17 24.40 -24.21
N VAL A 204 3.22 23.80 -23.67
CA VAL A 204 4.61 24.30 -23.75
C VAL A 204 5.46 23.32 -24.57
N PRO A 205 6.56 23.78 -25.19
CA PRO A 205 7.51 22.89 -25.84
C PRO A 205 8.11 21.86 -24.88
N LEU A 206 8.35 20.64 -25.35
CA LEU A 206 8.81 19.53 -24.51
C LEU A 206 10.23 19.79 -23.95
N GLU A 207 11.04 20.54 -24.67
CA GLU A 207 12.37 20.99 -24.28
C GLU A 207 12.38 21.93 -23.06
N GLU A 208 11.27 22.61 -22.78
CA GLU A 208 11.12 23.46 -21.58
C GLU A 208 10.73 22.66 -20.34
N VAL A 209 10.30 21.41 -20.51
CA VAL A 209 9.90 20.52 -19.41
C VAL A 209 11.13 19.88 -18.77
N GLU A 210 11.15 19.88 -17.44
CA GLU A 210 12.22 19.30 -16.63
C GLU A 210 12.64 17.90 -17.13
N PRO A 211 13.94 17.55 -17.01
CA PRO A 211 14.47 16.33 -17.61
C PRO A 211 13.97 15.07 -16.89
N VAL A 212 14.02 13.91 -17.60
CA VAL A 212 13.54 12.62 -17.06
C VAL A 212 14.28 12.23 -15.78
N GLU A 213 15.55 12.59 -15.65
CA GLU A 213 16.38 12.34 -14.47
C GLU A 213 15.84 13.06 -13.22
N SER A 214 15.26 14.26 -13.38
CA SER A 214 14.62 14.99 -12.27
C SER A 214 13.35 14.28 -11.81
N ILE A 215 12.52 13.86 -12.76
CA ILE A 215 11.26 13.15 -12.50
C ILE A 215 11.50 11.78 -11.84
N MET A 216 12.47 10.99 -12.34
CA MET A 216 12.77 9.65 -11.81
C MET A 216 13.24 9.65 -10.35
N ARG A 217 13.80 10.76 -9.82
CA ARG A 217 14.15 10.89 -8.40
C ARG A 217 12.92 10.84 -7.47
N ARG A 218 11.74 11.15 -8.00
CA ARG A 218 10.46 11.06 -7.30
C ARG A 218 9.85 9.66 -7.36
N PHE A 219 10.44 8.74 -8.12
CA PHE A 219 9.94 7.38 -8.26
C PHE A 219 10.54 6.47 -7.19
N LYS A 220 9.66 5.65 -6.61
CA LYS A 220 10.00 4.62 -5.65
C LYS A 220 9.53 3.27 -6.16
N THR A 221 10.29 2.20 -5.89
CA THR A 221 9.70 0.86 -5.99
C THR A 221 9.03 0.53 -4.66
N GLY A 222 7.79 0.03 -4.71
CA GLY A 222 7.01 -0.28 -3.52
C GLY A 222 7.69 -1.33 -2.62
N ALA A 223 7.33 -1.29 -1.34
CA ALA A 223 7.87 -2.15 -0.30
C ALA A 223 7.51 -3.64 -0.53
N MET A 224 8.46 -4.44 -1.00
CA MET A 224 8.26 -5.86 -1.33
C MET A 224 9.32 -6.71 -0.64
N SER A 225 8.93 -7.45 0.40
CA SER A 225 9.90 -8.11 1.29
C SER A 225 10.76 -9.17 0.60
N TYR A 226 12.04 -9.20 0.96
CA TYR A 226 12.88 -10.38 0.76
C TYR A 226 12.25 -11.57 1.50
N GLY A 227 11.96 -12.65 0.76
CA GLY A 227 11.12 -13.76 1.19
C GLY A 227 9.81 -13.81 0.41
N SER A 228 9.10 -12.69 0.27
CA SER A 228 7.96 -12.60 -0.64
C SER A 228 8.43 -12.68 -2.10
N ILE A 229 9.44 -11.90 -2.44
CA ILE A 229 10.16 -11.98 -3.71
C ILE A 229 11.54 -12.62 -3.53
N SER A 230 12.08 -13.19 -4.61
CA SER A 230 13.39 -13.79 -4.66
C SER A 230 14.50 -12.75 -4.42
N GLN A 231 15.68 -13.23 -4.05
CA GLN A 231 16.86 -12.37 -3.88
C GLN A 231 17.18 -11.64 -5.18
N GLU A 232 17.10 -12.36 -6.30
CA GLU A 232 17.41 -11.85 -7.63
C GLU A 232 16.49 -10.68 -8.01
N ALA A 233 15.17 -10.85 -7.80
CA ALA A 233 14.20 -9.78 -8.05
C ALA A 233 14.42 -8.57 -7.11
N HIS A 234 14.69 -8.83 -5.82
CA HIS A 234 14.86 -7.76 -4.84
C HIS A 234 16.13 -6.94 -5.07
N GLU A 235 17.25 -7.59 -5.36
CA GLU A 235 18.52 -6.93 -5.67
C GLU A 235 18.45 -6.19 -7.01
N THR A 236 17.76 -6.75 -8.00
CA THR A 236 17.54 -6.10 -9.31
C THR A 236 16.82 -4.76 -9.16
N LEU A 237 15.79 -4.69 -8.31
CA LEU A 237 15.09 -3.42 -8.02
C LEU A 237 16.01 -2.41 -7.35
N ALA A 238 16.82 -2.84 -6.37
CA ALA A 238 17.75 -1.95 -5.69
C ALA A 238 18.78 -1.35 -6.65
N ILE A 239 19.42 -2.19 -7.47
CA ILE A 239 20.38 -1.73 -8.47
C ILE A 239 19.72 -0.74 -9.45
N ALA A 240 18.55 -1.10 -10.00
CA ALA A 240 17.87 -0.26 -10.97
C ALA A 240 17.50 1.12 -10.41
N MET A 241 16.95 1.18 -9.19
CA MET A 241 16.55 2.44 -8.58
C MET A 241 17.75 3.30 -8.18
N ASN A 242 18.82 2.67 -7.69
CA ASN A 242 20.06 3.37 -7.36
C ASN A 242 20.71 4.00 -8.61
N ARG A 243 20.70 3.30 -9.76
CA ARG A 243 21.20 3.83 -11.04
C ARG A 243 20.50 5.11 -11.51
N ILE A 244 19.20 5.23 -11.26
CA ILE A 244 18.40 6.38 -11.73
C ILE A 244 18.22 7.48 -10.68
N GLY A 245 18.82 7.32 -9.50
CA GLY A 245 18.65 8.25 -8.37
C GLY A 245 17.26 8.22 -7.72
N GLY A 246 16.43 7.25 -8.08
CA GLY A 246 15.18 6.94 -7.37
C GLY A 246 15.47 6.12 -6.11
N LYS A 247 14.44 5.50 -5.53
CA LYS A 247 14.61 4.75 -4.27
C LYS A 247 13.92 3.38 -4.32
N SER A 248 14.62 2.32 -3.95
CA SER A 248 14.01 1.02 -3.66
C SER A 248 13.69 0.86 -2.17
N ASN A 249 12.80 -0.07 -1.84
CA ASN A 249 12.33 -0.31 -0.48
C ASN A 249 12.48 -1.80 -0.13
N THR A 250 13.05 -2.10 1.04
CA THR A 250 13.29 -3.46 1.55
C THR A 250 12.02 -4.28 1.78
N GLY A 251 10.89 -3.62 2.00
CA GLY A 251 9.75 -4.24 2.64
C GLY A 251 10.06 -4.76 4.05
N GLU A 252 9.13 -5.57 4.57
CA GLU A 252 9.11 -6.05 5.95
C GLU A 252 10.07 -7.23 6.22
N GLY A 253 10.99 -7.50 5.29
CA GLY A 253 11.76 -8.75 5.28
C GLY A 253 13.15 -8.69 5.88
N GLY A 254 13.58 -7.50 6.32
CA GLY A 254 15.00 -7.21 6.55
C GLY A 254 15.79 -7.11 5.24
N GLU A 255 17.10 -6.88 5.36
CA GLU A 255 18.02 -6.84 4.24
C GLU A 255 19.34 -7.48 4.64
N ASP A 256 19.94 -8.28 3.75
CA ASP A 256 21.23 -8.90 4.02
C ASP A 256 22.33 -7.82 4.14
N PRO A 257 23.06 -7.74 5.27
CA PRO A 257 24.12 -6.76 5.48
C PRO A 257 25.22 -6.76 4.41
N ALA A 258 25.43 -7.89 3.72
CA ALA A 258 26.38 -7.97 2.61
C ALA A 258 26.04 -6.99 1.47
N ARG A 259 24.78 -6.54 1.37
CA ARG A 259 24.32 -5.60 0.33
C ARG A 259 24.72 -4.16 0.60
N TYR A 260 25.08 -3.78 1.83
CA TYR A 260 25.29 -2.39 2.21
C TYR A 260 26.55 -1.79 1.57
N THR A 261 27.60 -2.60 1.45
CA THR A 261 28.89 -2.22 0.86
C THR A 261 29.13 -2.89 -0.50
N TRP A 262 28.22 -3.75 -0.96
CA TRP A 262 28.38 -4.42 -2.25
C TRP A 262 28.41 -3.42 -3.39
N THR A 263 29.44 -3.55 -4.23
CA THR A 263 29.55 -2.86 -5.52
C THR A 263 30.11 -3.80 -6.58
N ASN A 264 29.87 -3.48 -7.84
CA ASN A 264 30.53 -4.11 -9.00
C ASN A 264 31.37 -3.09 -9.77
N GLU A 265 31.95 -3.50 -10.90
CA GLU A 265 32.76 -2.66 -11.80
C GLU A 265 32.00 -1.46 -12.38
N LEU A 266 30.65 -1.53 -12.43
CA LEU A 266 29.78 -0.45 -12.90
C LEU A 266 29.40 0.55 -11.79
N GLY A 267 29.83 0.31 -10.55
CA GLY A 267 29.45 1.13 -9.39
C GLY A 267 28.02 0.88 -8.89
N ASP A 268 27.41 -0.26 -9.24
CA ASP A 268 26.05 -0.59 -8.81
C ASP A 268 25.98 -0.88 -7.31
N SER A 269 24.95 -0.39 -6.64
CA SER A 269 24.67 -0.76 -5.25
C SER A 269 23.43 -1.64 -5.14
N LYS A 270 23.53 -2.69 -4.31
CA LYS A 270 22.40 -3.54 -3.92
C LYS A 270 21.68 -3.03 -2.66
N ASN A 271 22.19 -2.00 -1.98
CA ASN A 271 21.56 -1.47 -0.77
C ASN A 271 20.25 -0.78 -1.12
N SER A 272 19.16 -1.10 -0.42
CA SER A 272 17.90 -0.38 -0.62
C SER A 272 17.94 0.96 0.10
N ALA A 273 17.58 2.02 -0.62
CA ALA A 273 17.59 3.37 -0.05
C ALA A 273 16.54 3.55 1.06
N ILE A 274 15.39 2.88 0.96
CA ILE A 274 14.32 2.89 1.96
C ILE A 274 14.35 1.56 2.72
N LYS A 275 14.37 1.65 4.05
CA LYS A 275 14.31 0.50 4.95
C LYS A 275 13.04 0.55 5.76
N GLN A 276 12.22 -0.49 5.66
CA GLN A 276 10.93 -0.53 6.32
C GLN A 276 11.06 -1.02 7.77
N VAL A 277 10.29 -0.39 8.66
CA VAL A 277 10.08 -0.75 10.06
C VAL A 277 8.60 -1.11 10.18
N ALA A 278 8.31 -2.40 10.28
CA ALA A 278 6.94 -2.95 10.36
C ALA A 278 6.73 -3.69 11.68
N SER A 279 5.49 -4.03 12.01
CA SER A 279 5.08 -4.60 13.31
C SER A 279 5.92 -5.79 13.78
N GLY A 280 6.34 -6.69 12.88
CA GLY A 280 7.17 -7.85 13.23
C GLY A 280 8.65 -7.55 13.51
N ARG A 281 9.13 -6.32 13.23
CA ARG A 281 10.53 -5.88 13.37
C ARG A 281 11.59 -6.84 12.77
N PHE A 282 11.19 -7.64 11.78
CA PHE A 282 12.10 -8.60 11.15
C PHE A 282 13.30 -7.90 10.51
N GLY A 283 14.50 -8.29 10.94
CA GLY A 283 15.77 -7.74 10.44
C GLY A 283 16.02 -6.26 10.80
N VAL A 284 15.23 -5.68 11.71
CA VAL A 284 15.44 -4.30 12.19
C VAL A 284 16.54 -4.31 13.24
N THR A 285 17.76 -3.93 12.84
CA THR A 285 18.94 -3.79 13.69
C THR A 285 19.51 -2.38 13.57
N SER A 286 20.36 -1.95 14.50
CA SER A 286 21.07 -0.65 14.37
C SER A 286 21.80 -0.55 13.02
N TYR A 287 22.52 -1.61 12.63
CA TYR A 287 23.27 -1.65 11.36
C TYR A 287 22.35 -1.57 10.13
N TYR A 288 21.15 -2.15 10.21
CA TYR A 288 20.11 -1.97 9.20
C TYR A 288 19.69 -0.50 9.15
N LEU A 289 19.26 0.10 10.27
CA LEU A 289 18.71 1.45 10.31
C LEU A 289 19.68 2.53 9.79
N ILE A 290 20.96 2.47 10.17
CA ILE A 290 21.96 3.48 9.77
C ILE A 290 22.30 3.45 8.27
N ASN A 291 22.01 2.34 7.58
CA ASN A 291 22.29 2.15 6.16
C ASN A 291 21.12 2.61 5.26
N ALA A 292 20.11 3.28 5.83
CA ALA A 292 18.97 3.84 5.11
C ALA A 292 19.17 5.32 4.76
N ARG A 293 18.60 5.76 3.64
CA ARG A 293 18.33 7.17 3.35
C ARG A 293 16.93 7.60 3.79
N GLU A 294 16.03 6.63 3.96
CA GLU A 294 14.68 6.82 4.46
C GLU A 294 14.24 5.59 5.25
N LEU A 295 13.66 5.81 6.43
CA LEU A 295 13.06 4.77 7.25
C LEU A 295 11.55 4.85 7.10
N GLN A 296 10.90 3.74 6.77
CA GLN A 296 9.45 3.70 6.54
C GLN A 296 8.73 2.94 7.64
N ILE A 297 7.97 3.64 8.47
CA ILE A 297 7.03 3.05 9.41
C ILE A 297 5.82 2.55 8.62
N LYS A 298 5.62 1.23 8.61
CA LYS A 298 4.52 0.60 7.87
C LYS A 298 3.30 0.37 8.77
N MET A 299 2.41 1.36 8.85
CA MET A 299 1.14 1.20 9.58
C MET A 299 0.24 0.17 8.88
N ALA A 300 0.13 0.26 7.55
CA ALA A 300 -0.74 -0.63 6.78
C ALA A 300 -0.27 -0.81 5.32
N GLN A 301 -0.96 -1.68 4.58
CA GLN A 301 -0.83 -1.84 3.13
C GLN A 301 -2.20 -2.06 2.49
N GLY A 302 -2.40 -1.56 1.27
CA GLY A 302 -3.71 -1.58 0.61
C GLY A 302 -4.35 -2.97 0.43
N ALA A 303 -3.54 -4.01 0.21
CA ALA A 303 -4.03 -5.37 0.01
C ALA A 303 -4.59 -6.07 1.27
N LYS A 304 -4.30 -5.51 2.45
CA LYS A 304 -4.73 -6.01 3.76
C LYS A 304 -4.56 -4.96 4.87
N PRO A 305 -5.36 -3.88 4.84
CA PRO A 305 -5.41 -2.93 5.94
C PRO A 305 -5.93 -3.63 7.21
N GLY A 306 -5.44 -3.21 8.37
CA GLY A 306 -5.77 -3.79 9.67
C GLY A 306 -5.18 -5.19 9.93
N GLU A 307 -4.20 -5.63 9.13
CA GLU A 307 -3.52 -6.91 9.31
C GLU A 307 -1.99 -6.79 9.12
N GLY A 308 -1.26 -7.75 9.71
CA GLY A 308 0.19 -7.86 9.58
C GLY A 308 0.68 -8.51 8.27
N GLY A 309 1.99 -8.40 8.06
CA GLY A 309 2.73 -9.16 7.05
C GLY A 309 2.50 -10.67 7.19
N GLN A 310 2.53 -11.39 6.06
CA GLN A 310 2.37 -12.85 6.04
C GLN A 310 3.41 -13.44 5.09
N LEU A 311 4.20 -14.38 5.60
CA LEU A 311 5.12 -15.19 4.81
C LEU A 311 4.88 -16.68 5.13
N PRO A 312 4.34 -17.47 4.18
CA PRO A 312 4.14 -18.90 4.37
C PRO A 312 5.43 -19.64 4.74
N GLY A 313 5.35 -20.62 5.63
CA GLY A 313 6.50 -21.37 6.14
C GLY A 313 7.35 -22.03 5.04
N GLY A 314 6.68 -22.51 3.97
CA GLY A 314 7.36 -23.04 2.77
C GLY A 314 8.22 -22.03 2.00
N LYS A 315 8.22 -20.74 2.37
CA LYS A 315 9.11 -19.71 1.85
C LYS A 315 10.17 -19.27 2.86
N VAL A 316 10.14 -19.75 4.10
CA VAL A 316 11.08 -19.38 5.16
C VAL A 316 12.29 -20.32 5.12
N TYR A 317 13.07 -20.21 4.04
CA TYR A 317 14.32 -20.95 3.89
C TYR A 317 15.40 -20.45 4.87
N PRO A 318 16.48 -21.20 5.11
CA PRO A 318 17.53 -20.81 6.07
C PRO A 318 18.09 -19.40 5.87
N TRP A 319 18.27 -18.95 4.62
CA TRP A 319 18.74 -17.58 4.34
C TRP A 319 17.69 -16.50 4.64
N ILE A 320 16.40 -16.80 4.47
CA ILE A 320 15.32 -15.88 4.87
C ILE A 320 15.24 -15.81 6.39
N ALA A 321 15.29 -16.96 7.04
CA ALA A 321 15.27 -17.07 8.49
C ALA A 321 16.45 -16.30 9.13
N LYS A 322 17.64 -16.40 8.54
CA LYS A 322 18.83 -15.65 8.96
C LYS A 322 18.61 -14.14 8.94
N VAL A 323 18.13 -13.59 7.82
CA VAL A 323 17.90 -12.13 7.69
C VAL A 323 16.80 -11.64 8.63
N ARG A 324 15.83 -12.49 8.95
CA ARG A 324 14.70 -12.14 9.82
C ARG A 324 14.93 -12.45 11.30
N HIS A 325 16.06 -13.07 11.66
CA HIS A 325 16.30 -13.62 12.99
C HIS A 325 15.16 -14.56 13.44
N SER A 326 14.69 -15.41 12.54
CA SER A 326 13.57 -16.33 12.76
C SER A 326 13.96 -17.80 12.58
N THR A 327 13.02 -18.72 12.79
CA THR A 327 13.23 -20.17 12.60
C THR A 327 12.93 -20.60 11.16
N PRO A 328 13.79 -21.38 10.49
CA PRO A 328 13.51 -21.95 9.18
C PRO A 328 12.23 -22.81 9.16
N GLY A 329 11.45 -22.72 8.07
CA GLY A 329 10.23 -23.50 7.84
C GLY A 329 8.99 -23.03 8.60
N VAL A 330 9.13 -22.16 9.60
CA VAL A 330 8.01 -21.65 10.41
C VAL A 330 7.35 -20.48 9.68
N GLY A 331 6.03 -20.53 9.52
CA GLY A 331 5.27 -19.43 8.93
C GLY A 331 5.36 -18.16 9.78
N LEU A 332 5.60 -17.01 9.13
CA LEU A 332 5.72 -15.72 9.81
C LEU A 332 4.46 -14.90 9.55
N ILE A 333 3.61 -14.79 10.58
CA ILE A 333 2.46 -13.88 10.60
C ILE A 333 2.81 -12.77 11.58
N SER A 334 3.02 -11.56 11.07
CA SER A 334 3.33 -10.41 11.92
C SER A 334 2.08 -10.01 12.72
N PRO A 335 2.25 -9.46 13.94
CA PRO A 335 1.15 -8.82 14.66
C PRO A 335 0.46 -7.77 13.77
N PRO A 336 -0.86 -7.61 13.83
CA PRO A 336 -1.54 -6.52 13.12
C PRO A 336 -1.05 -5.13 13.55
N PRO A 337 -1.00 -4.77 14.86
CA PRO A 337 -0.48 -3.47 15.28
C PRO A 337 1.03 -3.49 15.43
N HIS A 338 1.64 -2.30 15.37
CA HIS A 338 2.92 -2.05 16.01
C HIS A 338 2.70 -2.04 17.53
N HIS A 339 3.44 -2.87 18.28
CA HIS A 339 3.26 -2.95 19.73
C HIS A 339 3.83 -1.75 20.50
N ASP A 340 4.51 -0.86 19.80
CA ASP A 340 5.04 0.43 20.25
C ASP A 340 4.30 1.62 19.60
N ILE A 341 3.12 1.39 19.01
CA ILE A 341 2.26 2.45 18.48
C ILE A 341 0.80 2.12 18.79
N TYR A 342 0.26 2.68 19.87
CA TYR A 342 -1.17 2.59 20.22
C TYR A 342 -1.90 3.92 20.12
N SER A 343 -1.17 5.02 19.94
CA SER A 343 -1.71 6.36 19.74
C SER A 343 -0.81 7.20 18.83
N ILE A 344 -1.21 8.45 18.58
CA ILE A 344 -0.45 9.36 17.73
C ILE A 344 0.84 9.84 18.41
N GLU A 345 0.84 9.97 19.72
CA GLU A 345 2.03 10.28 20.52
C GLU A 345 3.03 9.13 20.54
N ASP A 346 2.57 7.88 20.53
CA ASP A 346 3.47 6.72 20.37
C ASP A 346 4.10 6.69 18.97
N LEU A 347 3.34 7.05 17.93
CA LEU A 347 3.91 7.21 16.59
C LEU A 347 4.97 8.32 16.57
N ALA A 348 4.71 9.44 17.25
CA ALA A 348 5.68 10.52 17.38
C ALA A 348 6.95 10.06 18.13
N GLU A 349 6.79 9.20 19.14
CA GLU A 349 7.93 8.59 19.85
C GLU A 349 8.73 7.68 18.92
N LEU A 350 8.09 6.80 18.14
CA LEU A 350 8.82 5.94 17.20
C LEU A 350 9.51 6.76 16.10
N ILE A 351 8.89 7.86 15.62
CA ILE A 351 9.56 8.78 14.69
C ILE A 351 10.82 9.36 15.36
N HIS A 352 10.71 9.77 16.62
CA HIS A 352 11.84 10.29 17.40
C HIS A 352 12.93 9.22 17.61
N ASP A 353 12.57 7.97 17.92
CA ASP A 353 13.48 6.83 18.06
C ASP A 353 14.26 6.59 16.77
N LEU A 354 13.55 6.48 15.64
CA LEU A 354 14.15 6.19 14.35
C LEU A 354 15.05 7.34 13.87
N LYS A 355 14.67 8.59 14.19
CA LYS A 355 15.50 9.75 13.87
C LYS A 355 16.77 9.80 14.72
N ASN A 356 16.70 9.43 16.00
CA ASN A 356 17.91 9.28 16.83
C ASN A 356 18.76 8.08 16.37
N ALA A 357 18.14 6.99 15.89
CA ALA A 357 18.85 5.83 15.37
C ALA A 357 19.52 6.08 14.01
N ASN A 358 19.02 7.05 13.23
CA ASN A 358 19.68 7.52 12.01
C ASN A 358 19.26 8.96 11.68
N GLU A 359 20.06 9.93 12.15
CA GLU A 359 19.76 11.36 11.95
C GLU A 359 19.76 11.80 10.49
N HIS A 360 20.43 11.05 9.61
CA HIS A 360 20.52 11.35 8.18
C HIS A 360 19.33 10.82 7.36
N ALA A 361 18.52 9.91 7.92
CA ALA A 361 17.38 9.35 7.22
C ALA A 361 16.15 10.25 7.35
N ARG A 362 15.34 10.32 6.27
CA ARG A 362 13.95 10.79 6.36
C ARG A 362 13.08 9.73 7.03
N ILE A 363 12.05 10.14 7.75
CA ILE A 363 11.04 9.23 8.30
C ILE A 363 9.77 9.31 7.45
N SER A 364 9.34 8.19 6.90
CA SER A 364 8.10 8.06 6.13
C SER A 364 7.08 7.20 6.87
N VAL A 365 5.80 7.57 6.82
CA VAL A 365 4.70 6.78 7.40
C VAL A 365 3.79 6.30 6.29
N LYS A 366 3.64 5.00 6.14
CA LYS A 366 2.79 4.36 5.12
C LYS A 366 1.41 4.05 5.69
N LEU A 367 0.42 4.79 5.21
CA LEU A 367 -1.01 4.64 5.48
C LEU A 367 -1.73 4.01 4.28
N VAL A 368 -3.00 3.67 4.46
CA VAL A 368 -3.89 3.22 3.39
C VAL A 368 -5.04 4.19 3.26
N ALA A 369 -5.50 4.42 2.03
CA ALA A 369 -6.69 5.22 1.77
C ALA A 369 -7.93 4.60 2.44
N GLU A 370 -8.56 5.39 3.30
CA GLU A 370 -9.86 5.18 3.92
C GLU A 370 -10.45 6.55 4.29
N VAL A 371 -11.75 6.67 4.56
CA VAL A 371 -12.30 7.91 5.12
C VAL A 371 -11.59 8.27 6.43
N GLY A 372 -11.24 9.54 6.58
CA GLY A 372 -10.57 10.06 7.78
C GLY A 372 -9.05 9.96 7.73
N VAL A 373 -8.47 9.37 6.67
CA VAL A 373 -7.01 9.30 6.50
C VAL A 373 -6.36 10.68 6.45
N GLY A 374 -7.06 11.71 5.99
CA GLY A 374 -6.55 13.09 5.98
C GLY A 374 -6.31 13.63 7.39
N THR A 375 -7.20 13.31 8.33
CA THR A 375 -7.05 13.65 9.76
C THR A 375 -5.85 12.94 10.36
N VAL A 376 -5.68 11.64 10.06
CA VAL A 376 -4.52 10.86 10.51
C VAL A 376 -3.23 11.44 9.92
N ALA A 377 -3.22 11.81 8.64
CA ALA A 377 -2.07 12.43 7.99
C ALA A 377 -1.69 13.79 8.60
N ALA A 378 -2.66 14.59 9.05
CA ALA A 378 -2.38 15.81 9.81
C ALA A 378 -1.71 15.50 11.16
N GLY A 379 -2.13 14.45 11.85
CA GLY A 379 -1.45 13.93 13.04
C GLY A 379 0.00 13.50 12.74
N VAL A 380 0.20 12.73 11.67
CA VAL A 380 1.51 12.26 11.19
C VAL A 380 2.45 13.44 10.90
N ALA A 381 1.95 14.51 10.28
CA ALA A 381 2.73 15.72 10.02
C ALA A 381 3.12 16.46 11.32
N LYS A 382 2.22 16.52 12.31
CA LYS A 382 2.50 17.08 13.65
C LYS A 382 3.45 16.20 14.47
N ALA A 383 3.47 14.90 14.21
CA ALA A 383 4.41 13.93 14.77
C ALA A 383 5.81 13.99 14.09
N HIS A 384 6.06 14.99 13.24
CA HIS A 384 7.34 15.26 12.58
C HIS A 384 7.78 14.25 11.51
N ALA A 385 6.86 13.46 10.94
CA ALA A 385 7.19 12.67 9.76
C ALA A 385 7.56 13.57 8.56
N ASP A 386 8.59 13.16 7.80
CA ASP A 386 9.06 13.88 6.61
C ASP A 386 8.23 13.53 5.35
N VAL A 387 7.65 12.32 5.34
CA VAL A 387 6.83 11.80 4.23
C VAL A 387 5.60 11.06 4.77
N VAL A 388 4.44 11.27 4.16
CA VAL A 388 3.26 10.41 4.34
C VAL A 388 2.92 9.75 3.01
N LEU A 389 2.83 8.41 3.00
CA LEU A 389 2.44 7.61 1.84
C LEU A 389 0.98 7.17 2.00
N ILE A 390 0.13 7.50 1.03
CA ILE A 390 -1.24 7.00 0.93
C ILE A 390 -1.31 5.89 -0.11
N SER A 391 -1.43 4.65 0.36
CA SER A 391 -1.60 3.47 -0.50
C SER A 391 -3.06 3.21 -0.86
N GLY A 392 -3.33 2.93 -2.14
CA GLY A 392 -4.63 2.46 -2.61
C GLY A 392 -4.89 0.98 -2.29
N HIS A 393 -6.17 0.60 -2.17
CA HIS A 393 -6.64 -0.77 -1.94
C HIS A 393 -6.14 -1.78 -2.98
N ASP A 394 -5.85 -1.31 -4.19
CA ASP A 394 -5.42 -2.10 -5.33
C ASP A 394 -3.93 -2.49 -5.28
N GLY A 395 -3.23 -2.12 -4.22
CA GLY A 395 -1.85 -2.52 -3.94
C GLY A 395 -1.63 -4.04 -4.03
N GLY A 396 -0.44 -4.44 -4.52
CA GLY A 396 -0.07 -5.86 -4.62
C GLY A 396 0.26 -6.50 -3.27
N THR A 397 0.22 -7.84 -3.22
CA THR A 397 0.68 -8.63 -2.06
C THR A 397 1.20 -10.00 -2.48
N GLY A 398 2.20 -10.50 -1.75
CA GLY A 398 2.68 -11.87 -1.91
C GLY A 398 1.77 -12.91 -1.25
N ALA A 399 1.09 -12.54 -0.16
CA ALA A 399 0.16 -13.38 0.60
C ALA A 399 -0.81 -12.52 1.43
N SER A 400 -2.11 -12.73 1.25
CA SER A 400 -3.19 -12.06 1.97
C SER A 400 -4.48 -12.86 1.86
N PRO A 401 -5.40 -12.80 2.83
CA PRO A 401 -6.77 -13.29 2.67
C PRO A 401 -7.44 -12.62 1.47
N LEU A 402 -8.21 -13.39 0.70
CA LEU A 402 -8.94 -12.89 -0.46
C LEU A 402 -9.96 -11.81 -0.07
N THR A 403 -10.61 -11.96 1.08
CA THR A 403 -11.55 -10.96 1.62
C THR A 403 -10.89 -9.59 1.78
N SER A 404 -9.69 -9.54 2.35
CA SER A 404 -8.95 -8.29 2.54
C SER A 404 -8.47 -7.68 1.23
N ILE A 405 -8.07 -8.49 0.23
CA ILE A 405 -7.69 -7.98 -1.10
C ILE A 405 -8.89 -7.32 -1.80
N LYS A 406 -10.11 -7.81 -1.56
CA LYS A 406 -11.31 -7.37 -2.29
C LYS A 406 -12.17 -6.34 -1.55
N HIS A 407 -12.12 -6.33 -0.23
CA HIS A 407 -13.11 -5.64 0.59
C HIS A 407 -12.50 -4.75 1.69
N ALA A 408 -11.20 -4.47 1.67
CA ALA A 408 -10.58 -3.56 2.63
C ALA A 408 -9.69 -2.50 1.94
N GLY A 409 -9.79 -1.27 2.44
CA GLY A 409 -9.14 -0.08 1.86
C GLY A 409 -9.95 0.53 0.70
N LEU A 410 -9.51 1.69 0.24
CA LEU A 410 -10.16 2.45 -0.83
C LEU A 410 -9.22 2.86 -1.98
N PRO A 411 -9.76 3.36 -3.10
CA PRO A 411 -8.97 4.00 -4.15
C PRO A 411 -8.06 5.09 -3.58
N TRP A 412 -6.80 5.11 -4.03
CA TRP A 412 -5.85 6.12 -3.58
C TRP A 412 -6.27 7.52 -3.99
N GLU A 413 -7.05 7.67 -5.07
CA GLU A 413 -7.56 8.97 -5.51
C GLU A 413 -8.31 9.68 -4.37
N LEU A 414 -9.16 8.95 -3.64
CA LEU A 414 -9.94 9.50 -2.53
C LEU A 414 -9.06 9.85 -1.33
N GLY A 415 -8.24 8.90 -0.88
CA GLY A 415 -7.38 9.12 0.29
C GLY A 415 -6.31 10.19 0.04
N LEU A 416 -5.77 10.28 -1.18
CA LEU A 416 -4.78 11.26 -1.58
C LEU A 416 -5.37 12.67 -1.59
N ALA A 417 -6.54 12.84 -2.23
CA ALA A 417 -7.23 14.13 -2.26
C ALA A 417 -7.58 14.59 -0.83
N GLU A 418 -8.17 13.70 -0.01
CA GLU A 418 -8.51 14.01 1.38
C GLU A 418 -7.27 14.42 2.19
N THR A 419 -6.15 13.70 2.01
CA THR A 419 -4.87 14.01 2.67
C THR A 419 -4.35 15.37 2.24
N HIS A 420 -4.29 15.64 0.93
CA HIS A 420 -3.85 16.92 0.41
C HIS A 420 -4.70 18.07 0.96
N GLN A 421 -6.02 17.95 0.82
CA GLN A 421 -6.99 18.97 1.23
C GLN A 421 -6.88 19.26 2.74
N THR A 422 -6.83 18.22 3.58
CA THR A 422 -6.75 18.36 5.04
C THR A 422 -5.44 19.00 5.47
N LEU A 423 -4.31 18.63 4.87
CA LEU A 423 -3.01 19.22 5.18
C LEU A 423 -2.93 20.70 4.79
N VAL A 424 -3.57 21.09 3.68
CA VAL A 424 -3.66 22.51 3.26
C VAL A 424 -4.52 23.29 4.25
N LEU A 425 -5.72 22.79 4.59
CA LEU A 425 -6.63 23.40 5.56
C LEU A 425 -5.97 23.64 6.93
N ASN A 426 -5.05 22.77 7.34
CA ASN A 426 -4.36 22.85 8.62
C ASN A 426 -3.00 23.58 8.57
N ASN A 427 -2.60 24.15 7.42
CA ASN A 427 -1.27 24.76 7.23
C ASN A 427 -0.10 23.82 7.58
N LEU A 428 -0.25 22.53 7.22
CA LEU A 428 0.75 21.49 7.43
C LEU A 428 1.37 21.00 6.12
N ARG A 429 0.72 21.27 4.98
CA ARG A 429 1.11 20.72 3.67
C ARG A 429 2.54 21.06 3.25
N SER A 430 3.06 22.20 3.66
CA SER A 430 4.43 22.64 3.33
C SER A 430 5.54 21.90 4.10
N ARG A 431 5.21 21.14 5.15
CA ARG A 431 6.16 20.49 6.07
C ARG A 431 6.38 19.00 5.79
N ILE A 432 5.56 18.41 4.92
CA ILE A 432 5.54 16.98 4.69
C ILE A 432 5.42 16.68 3.20
N THR A 433 6.22 15.72 2.73
CA THR A 433 6.09 15.19 1.37
C THR A 433 4.92 14.21 1.31
N VAL A 434 4.01 14.37 0.34
CA VAL A 434 2.93 13.39 0.14
C VAL A 434 3.32 12.41 -0.96
N GLU A 435 3.31 11.11 -0.67
CA GLU A 435 3.55 10.03 -1.61
C GLU A 435 2.25 9.26 -1.87
N THR A 436 2.10 8.67 -3.06
CA THR A 436 1.04 7.69 -3.30
C THR A 436 1.56 6.45 -4.04
N ASP A 437 0.96 5.30 -3.75
CA ASP A 437 1.09 4.07 -4.50
C ASP A 437 -0.28 3.38 -4.64
N GLY A 438 -0.37 2.43 -5.57
CA GLY A 438 -1.64 1.77 -5.89
C GLY A 438 -1.80 1.64 -7.39
N GLN A 439 -1.21 0.56 -7.94
CA GLN A 439 -1.36 0.20 -9.34
C GLN A 439 -1.05 1.31 -10.37
N LEU A 440 -0.17 2.27 -10.03
CA LEU A 440 0.38 3.25 -10.98
C LEU A 440 1.12 2.49 -12.08
N LYS A 441 0.74 2.70 -13.34
CA LYS A 441 1.21 1.95 -14.52
C LYS A 441 1.68 2.83 -15.66
N THR A 442 1.18 4.06 -15.75
CA THR A 442 1.40 4.95 -16.88
C THR A 442 1.80 6.35 -16.42
N GLY A 443 2.32 7.20 -17.32
CA GLY A 443 2.57 8.60 -17.01
C GLY A 443 1.28 9.36 -16.70
N ARG A 444 0.14 8.98 -17.31
CA ARG A 444 -1.17 9.54 -16.98
C ARG A 444 -1.55 9.31 -15.51
N ASP A 445 -1.27 8.13 -14.96
CA ASP A 445 -1.53 7.85 -13.54
C ASP A 445 -0.71 8.79 -12.63
N VAL A 446 0.57 8.99 -12.95
CA VAL A 446 1.47 9.89 -12.21
C VAL A 446 0.98 11.33 -12.28
N ILE A 447 0.54 11.78 -13.45
CA ILE A 447 0.02 13.14 -13.66
C ILE A 447 -1.25 13.37 -12.83
N ILE A 448 -2.17 12.42 -12.81
CA ILE A 448 -3.38 12.53 -11.97
C ILE A 448 -3.02 12.53 -10.50
N ALA A 449 -2.10 11.67 -10.06
CA ALA A 449 -1.59 11.68 -8.69
C ALA A 449 -0.96 13.04 -8.32
N ALA A 450 -0.17 13.65 -9.22
CA ALA A 450 0.41 14.97 -9.01
C ALA A 450 -0.68 16.02 -8.81
N LEU A 451 -1.65 16.08 -9.73
CA LEU A 451 -2.74 17.06 -9.69
C LEU A 451 -3.62 16.89 -8.44
N LEU A 452 -3.78 15.66 -7.93
CA LEU A 452 -4.47 15.37 -6.66
C LEU A 452 -3.62 15.63 -5.41
N GLY A 453 -2.31 15.90 -5.55
CA GLY A 453 -1.47 16.42 -4.48
C GLY A 453 -0.23 15.60 -4.11
N ALA A 454 0.08 14.51 -4.81
CA ALA A 454 1.28 13.70 -4.56
C ALA A 454 2.55 14.33 -5.15
N GLU A 455 3.70 14.09 -4.51
CA GLU A 455 5.03 14.58 -4.89
C GLU A 455 6.01 13.45 -5.24
N GLU A 456 5.78 12.26 -4.66
CA GLU A 456 6.54 11.04 -4.88
C GLU A 456 5.57 9.90 -5.25
N TYR A 457 6.04 8.95 -6.08
CA TYR A 457 5.18 7.95 -6.72
C TYR A 457 5.75 6.53 -6.57
N GLY A 458 4.99 5.65 -5.94
CA GLY A 458 5.37 4.27 -5.68
C GLY A 458 4.87 3.29 -6.75
N PHE A 459 5.78 2.46 -7.26
CA PHE A 459 5.50 1.42 -8.26
C PHE A 459 5.90 0.04 -7.72
N ALA A 460 4.94 -0.87 -7.56
CA ALA A 460 5.22 -2.22 -7.05
C ALA A 460 5.06 -3.29 -8.13
N THR A 461 3.82 -3.56 -8.54
CA THR A 461 3.51 -4.64 -9.48
C THR A 461 4.10 -4.39 -10.87
N ALA A 462 4.05 -3.16 -11.39
CA ALA A 462 4.53 -2.88 -12.75
C ALA A 462 6.05 -3.13 -12.91
N PRO A 463 6.94 -2.73 -11.97
CA PRO A 463 8.34 -3.16 -11.97
C PRO A 463 8.54 -4.66 -11.90
N LEU A 464 7.73 -5.41 -11.11
CA LEU A 464 7.79 -6.87 -11.11
C LEU A 464 7.42 -7.47 -12.47
N VAL A 465 6.41 -6.91 -13.15
CA VAL A 465 6.06 -7.29 -14.52
C VAL A 465 7.19 -6.93 -15.47
N ALA A 466 7.77 -5.73 -15.40
CA ALA A 466 8.93 -5.36 -16.22
C ALA A 466 10.10 -6.36 -16.08
N MET A 467 10.29 -6.96 -14.90
CA MET A 467 11.30 -7.99 -14.66
C MET A 467 10.89 -9.42 -15.06
N GLY A 468 9.64 -9.66 -15.46
CA GLY A 468 9.19 -10.95 -15.98
C GLY A 468 7.95 -11.56 -15.32
N CYS A 469 7.32 -10.90 -14.34
CA CYS A 469 6.10 -11.41 -13.74
C CYS A 469 4.97 -11.55 -14.78
N ILE A 470 4.37 -12.74 -14.86
CA ILE A 470 3.26 -13.06 -15.77
C ILE A 470 1.88 -13.07 -15.08
N MET A 471 1.78 -12.51 -13.87
CA MET A 471 0.53 -12.39 -13.09
C MET A 471 -0.24 -13.70 -12.86
N MET A 472 0.47 -14.81 -12.69
CA MET A 472 -0.09 -16.13 -12.31
C MET A 472 -0.78 -16.15 -10.93
N ARG A 473 -0.52 -15.16 -10.06
CA ARG A 473 -1.09 -15.03 -8.70
C ARG A 473 -0.84 -16.21 -7.73
N VAL A 474 0.18 -17.02 -7.99
CA VAL A 474 0.65 -18.13 -7.11
C VAL A 474 1.77 -17.73 -6.14
N CYS A 475 1.93 -16.43 -5.87
CA CYS A 475 3.06 -15.88 -5.11
C CYS A 475 3.21 -16.49 -3.70
N HIS A 476 2.09 -16.83 -3.07
CA HIS A 476 2.02 -17.43 -1.74
C HIS A 476 2.37 -18.92 -1.72
N LEU A 477 2.25 -19.61 -2.85
CA LEU A 477 2.48 -21.06 -2.95
C LEU A 477 3.94 -21.45 -3.12
N ASN A 478 4.85 -20.47 -3.26
CA ASN A 478 6.26 -20.68 -3.57
C ASN A 478 6.53 -21.29 -4.96
N THR A 479 5.54 -21.33 -5.85
CA THR A 479 5.60 -21.99 -7.17
C THR A 479 5.70 -21.01 -8.34
N CYS A 480 6.29 -19.83 -8.12
CA CYS A 480 6.42 -18.82 -9.17
C CYS A 480 7.26 -19.37 -10.35
N PRO A 481 6.68 -19.49 -11.57
CA PRO A 481 7.35 -20.18 -12.69
C PRO A 481 8.54 -19.39 -13.26
N VAL A 482 8.57 -18.08 -13.02
CA VAL A 482 9.55 -17.13 -13.59
C VAL A 482 10.56 -16.64 -12.55
N GLY A 483 10.67 -17.31 -11.39
CA GLY A 483 11.68 -17.00 -10.38
C GLY A 483 11.52 -15.66 -9.65
N VAL A 484 10.39 -14.96 -9.78
CA VAL A 484 10.15 -13.65 -9.13
C VAL A 484 9.68 -13.81 -7.68
N ALA A 485 8.61 -14.56 -7.43
CA ALA A 485 7.95 -14.65 -6.12
C ALA A 485 8.11 -16.04 -5.48
N THR A 486 9.33 -16.57 -5.48
CA THR A 486 9.66 -17.90 -4.97
C THR A 486 11.03 -17.90 -4.27
N GLN A 487 11.17 -18.78 -3.30
CA GLN A 487 12.42 -19.12 -2.63
C GLN A 487 12.92 -20.51 -3.03
N ASP A 488 12.19 -21.28 -3.85
CA ASP A 488 12.69 -22.56 -4.38
C ASP A 488 13.91 -22.30 -5.27
N PRO A 489 15.11 -22.81 -4.93
CA PRO A 489 16.33 -22.60 -5.72
C PRO A 489 16.22 -23.05 -7.18
N ARG A 490 15.39 -24.06 -7.47
CA ARG A 490 15.17 -24.55 -8.85
C ARG A 490 14.38 -23.54 -9.67
N LEU A 491 13.34 -22.97 -9.07
CA LEU A 491 12.48 -21.97 -9.75
C LEU A 491 13.16 -20.60 -9.84
N ARG A 492 14.00 -20.24 -8.87
CA ARG A 492 14.81 -19.01 -8.91
C ARG A 492 15.74 -18.97 -10.13
N LYS A 493 16.24 -20.11 -10.61
CA LYS A 493 17.04 -20.20 -11.85
C LYS A 493 16.30 -19.72 -13.10
N ASN A 494 14.96 -19.68 -13.08
CA ASN A 494 14.15 -19.18 -14.19
C ASN A 494 14.05 -17.64 -14.20
N PHE A 495 14.61 -16.95 -13.21
CA PHE A 495 14.61 -15.49 -13.18
C PHE A 495 15.50 -14.94 -14.29
N THR A 496 14.91 -14.11 -15.15
CA THR A 496 15.58 -13.50 -16.32
C THR A 496 15.47 -11.97 -16.32
N GLY A 497 14.94 -11.40 -15.24
CA GLY A 497 14.86 -9.95 -15.05
C GLY A 497 16.25 -9.33 -14.94
N LYS A 498 16.41 -8.12 -15.45
CA LYS A 498 17.65 -7.36 -15.35
C LYS A 498 17.37 -5.93 -14.90
N PRO A 499 18.33 -5.25 -14.26
CA PRO A 499 18.12 -3.87 -13.80
C PRO A 499 17.72 -2.93 -14.96
N GLU A 500 18.26 -3.17 -16.17
CA GLU A 500 17.96 -2.38 -17.37
C GLU A 500 16.46 -2.39 -17.71
N HIS A 501 15.75 -3.50 -17.48
CA HIS A 501 14.31 -3.57 -17.76
C HIS A 501 13.52 -2.61 -16.85
N VAL A 502 13.90 -2.51 -15.57
CA VAL A 502 13.27 -1.59 -14.61
C VAL A 502 13.67 -0.15 -14.91
N VAL A 503 14.95 0.10 -15.22
CA VAL A 503 15.42 1.43 -15.64
C VAL A 503 14.67 1.91 -16.88
N ASN A 504 14.50 1.05 -17.88
CA ASN A 504 13.74 1.37 -19.09
C ASN A 504 12.28 1.70 -18.75
N PHE A 505 11.62 0.88 -17.92
CA PHE A 505 10.26 1.16 -17.48
C PHE A 505 10.13 2.54 -16.81
N MET A 506 11.00 2.85 -15.84
CA MET A 506 10.97 4.14 -15.14
C MET A 506 11.25 5.31 -16.09
N ARG A 507 12.19 5.15 -17.02
CA ARG A 507 12.49 6.16 -18.04
C ARG A 507 11.31 6.40 -18.97
N PHE A 508 10.61 5.36 -19.40
CA PHE A 508 9.42 5.48 -20.24
C PHE A 508 8.29 6.20 -19.50
N ILE A 509 8.04 5.85 -18.23
CA ILE A 509 7.05 6.56 -17.40
C ILE A 509 7.43 8.03 -17.28
N ALA A 510 8.69 8.34 -16.96
CA ALA A 510 9.16 9.72 -16.84
C ALA A 510 9.02 10.50 -18.15
N GLN A 511 9.33 9.88 -19.30
CA GLN A 511 9.15 10.51 -20.61
C GLN A 511 7.66 10.74 -20.92
N ASP A 512 6.78 9.78 -20.63
CA ASP A 512 5.32 9.94 -20.77
C ASP A 512 4.79 11.06 -19.86
N VAL A 513 5.30 11.17 -18.63
CA VAL A 513 5.01 12.30 -17.74
C VAL A 513 5.42 13.63 -18.38
N ARG A 514 6.62 13.74 -18.97
CA ARG A 514 7.06 14.97 -19.65
C ARG A 514 6.15 15.35 -20.81
N GLU A 515 5.70 14.38 -21.60
CA GLU A 515 4.76 14.63 -22.70
C GLU A 515 3.41 15.16 -22.20
N TRP A 516 2.89 14.60 -21.10
CA TRP A 516 1.68 15.11 -20.46
C TRP A 516 1.88 16.50 -19.87
N MET A 517 3.01 16.76 -19.21
CA MET A 517 3.36 18.08 -18.68
C MET A 517 3.40 19.13 -19.79
N ALA A 518 4.09 18.83 -20.90
CA ALA A 518 4.17 19.70 -22.07
C ALA A 518 2.78 20.00 -22.63
N ARG A 519 1.97 18.95 -22.84
CA ARG A 519 0.59 19.07 -23.32
C ARG A 519 -0.29 19.92 -22.41
N LEU A 520 -0.11 19.79 -21.10
CA LEU A 520 -0.86 20.53 -20.09
C LEU A 520 -0.22 21.90 -19.79
N GLY A 521 0.91 22.27 -20.40
CA GLY A 521 1.52 23.58 -20.23
C GLY A 521 2.27 23.77 -18.90
N PHE A 522 2.88 22.72 -18.36
CA PHE A 522 3.67 22.75 -17.14
C PHE A 522 5.14 22.44 -17.43
N ARG A 523 6.06 23.17 -16.80
CA ARG A 523 7.51 22.98 -16.96
C ARG A 523 8.11 22.10 -15.88
N THR A 524 7.51 22.12 -14.69
CA THR A 524 7.94 21.28 -13.55
C THR A 524 6.76 20.61 -12.85
N LEU A 525 6.97 19.44 -12.25
CA LEU A 525 5.97 18.71 -11.47
C LEU A 525 5.48 19.54 -10.29
N ASN A 526 6.35 20.35 -9.68
CA ASN A 526 5.95 21.27 -8.60
C ASN A 526 4.86 22.25 -9.02
N GLU A 527 4.82 22.68 -10.29
CA GLU A 527 3.74 23.53 -10.79
C GLU A 527 2.38 22.82 -10.87
N MET A 528 2.39 21.47 -10.94
CA MET A 528 1.20 20.63 -11.05
C MET A 528 0.63 20.22 -9.71
N ILE A 529 1.45 20.13 -8.66
CA ILE A 529 1.05 19.49 -7.41
C ILE A 529 -0.15 20.20 -6.78
N GLY A 530 -1.26 19.47 -6.62
CA GLY A 530 -2.52 20.00 -6.07
C GLY A 530 -3.35 20.85 -7.04
N ARG A 531 -3.02 20.92 -8.34
CA ARG A 531 -3.75 21.66 -9.37
C ARG A 531 -4.99 20.91 -9.88
N THR A 532 -5.89 20.50 -8.97
CA THR A 532 -7.15 19.83 -9.33
C THR A 532 -8.03 20.67 -10.26
N ASP A 533 -7.84 21.99 -10.34
CA ASP A 533 -8.49 22.88 -11.31
C ASP A 533 -8.24 22.49 -12.78
N VAL A 534 -7.18 21.72 -13.06
CA VAL A 534 -6.86 21.18 -14.40
C VAL A 534 -7.66 19.92 -14.74
N LEU A 535 -8.23 19.25 -13.74
CA LEU A 535 -9.05 18.06 -13.93
C LEU A 535 -10.52 18.44 -14.13
N GLU A 536 -11.23 17.65 -14.91
CA GLU A 536 -12.70 17.68 -15.01
C GLU A 536 -13.28 16.27 -15.08
N PRO A 537 -14.52 16.05 -14.61
CA PRO A 537 -15.23 14.80 -14.85
C PRO A 537 -15.37 14.54 -16.36
N ARG A 538 -15.24 13.29 -16.78
CA ARG A 538 -15.41 12.91 -18.18
C ARG A 538 -16.84 13.16 -18.64
N ARG A 539 -16.99 13.89 -19.75
CA ARG A 539 -18.30 14.33 -20.28
C ARG A 539 -19.14 13.21 -20.92
N ALA A 540 -18.51 12.17 -21.44
CA ALA A 540 -19.17 11.06 -22.14
C ALA A 540 -18.91 9.72 -21.43
N VAL A 541 -19.59 9.50 -20.31
CA VAL A 541 -19.61 8.22 -19.59
C VAL A 541 -20.93 7.52 -19.92
N ASP A 542 -20.94 6.75 -21.02
CA ASP A 542 -22.14 6.02 -21.48
C ASP A 542 -22.50 4.78 -20.63
N HIS A 543 -21.80 4.56 -19.52
CA HIS A 543 -22.11 3.45 -18.62
C HIS A 543 -23.24 3.82 -17.66
N TRP A 544 -24.36 3.12 -17.76
CA TRP A 544 -25.58 3.39 -16.99
C TRP A 544 -25.38 3.48 -15.46
N LYS A 545 -24.49 2.66 -14.87
CA LYS A 545 -24.17 2.72 -13.42
C LYS A 545 -23.29 3.90 -13.01
N ALA A 546 -22.61 4.54 -13.96
CA ALA A 546 -21.68 5.64 -13.67
C ALA A 546 -22.35 7.02 -13.79
N ARG A 547 -23.62 7.09 -14.22
CA ARG A 547 -24.37 8.34 -14.40
C ARG A 547 -24.59 9.13 -13.11
N GLY A 548 -24.62 8.45 -11.96
CA GLY A 548 -24.83 9.07 -10.65
C GLY A 548 -23.55 9.36 -9.88
N ILE A 549 -22.37 9.15 -10.47
CA ILE A 549 -21.09 9.42 -9.79
C ILE A 549 -20.85 10.93 -9.76
N ASP A 550 -20.52 11.46 -8.59
CA ASP A 550 -20.10 12.85 -8.39
C ASP A 550 -18.63 12.87 -7.94
N LEU A 551 -17.81 13.69 -8.61
CA LEU A 551 -16.38 13.85 -8.33
C LEU A 551 -16.05 15.24 -7.77
N THR A 552 -17.06 16.03 -7.39
CA THR A 552 -16.89 17.41 -6.91
C THR A 552 -15.97 17.47 -5.68
N ASP A 553 -16.22 16.62 -4.68
CA ASP A 553 -15.42 16.57 -3.44
C ASP A 553 -13.97 16.13 -3.70
N LEU A 554 -13.77 15.21 -4.65
CA LEU A 554 -12.45 14.76 -5.08
C LEU A 554 -11.64 15.91 -5.69
N LEU A 555 -12.29 16.82 -6.43
CA LEU A 555 -11.65 17.92 -7.15
C LEU A 555 -11.61 19.24 -6.37
N TYR A 556 -12.20 19.28 -5.17
CA TYR A 556 -12.25 20.46 -4.32
C TYR A 556 -10.85 21.01 -4.00
N GLN A 557 -10.70 22.33 -4.12
CA GLN A 557 -9.49 23.08 -3.72
C GLN A 557 -9.81 23.88 -2.46
N PRO A 558 -9.18 23.58 -1.33
CA PRO A 558 -9.37 24.38 -0.13
C PRO A 558 -8.93 25.83 -0.32
N GLU A 559 -9.71 26.76 0.20
CA GLU A 559 -9.28 28.15 0.32
C GLU A 559 -8.17 28.25 1.36
N ALA A 560 -6.98 28.67 0.93
CA ALA A 560 -5.84 28.89 1.80
C ALA A 560 -5.08 30.16 1.37
N PRO A 561 -4.49 30.91 2.31
CA PRO A 561 -3.66 32.06 1.98
C PRO A 561 -2.51 31.67 1.02
N PRO A 562 -2.04 32.58 0.15
CA PRO A 562 -0.92 32.31 -0.77
C PRO A 562 0.38 31.85 -0.07
N SER A 563 0.53 32.11 1.22
CA SER A 563 1.65 31.65 2.05
C SER A 563 1.61 30.15 2.38
N VAL A 564 0.46 29.48 2.20
CA VAL A 564 0.32 28.03 2.43
C VAL A 564 0.76 27.29 1.18
N GLY A 565 1.91 26.63 1.24
CA GLY A 565 2.43 25.80 0.16
C GLY A 565 1.55 24.58 -0.15
N ARG A 566 1.46 24.21 -1.43
CA ARG A 566 0.73 23.01 -1.91
C ARG A 566 1.56 21.74 -1.92
N TYR A 567 2.87 21.87 -1.73
CA TYR A 567 3.86 20.80 -1.72
C TYR A 567 4.90 21.08 -0.64
N CYS A 568 5.77 20.11 -0.34
CA CYS A 568 6.78 20.25 0.71
C CYS A 568 7.83 21.32 0.34
N GLN A 569 8.00 22.32 1.20
CA GLN A 569 8.89 23.46 1.01
C GLN A 569 9.84 23.70 2.19
N GLN A 570 9.54 23.11 3.35
CA GLN A 570 10.33 23.25 4.56
C GLN A 570 10.56 21.88 5.21
N PRO A 571 11.78 21.61 5.72
CA PRO A 571 12.06 20.38 6.44
C PRO A 571 11.38 20.36 7.82
N GLN A 572 11.21 19.17 8.39
CA GLN A 572 10.78 19.01 9.78
C GLN A 572 11.94 19.32 10.74
N ASP A 573 11.65 20.01 11.84
CA ASP A 573 12.54 20.09 13.00
C ASP A 573 12.25 18.90 13.92
N HIS A 574 13.20 17.98 14.01
CA HIS A 574 13.12 16.77 14.83
C HIS A 574 13.62 16.97 16.27
N GLY A 575 14.11 18.18 16.61
CA GLY A 575 14.54 18.52 17.96
C GLY A 575 15.76 17.77 18.49
N LEU A 576 16.54 17.12 17.61
CA LEU A 576 17.68 16.26 18.00
C LEU A 576 18.74 17.01 18.81
N GLU A 577 18.97 18.29 18.54
CA GLU A 577 19.97 19.12 19.26
C GLU A 577 19.67 19.27 20.76
N LYS A 578 18.44 18.94 21.20
CA LYS A 578 18.04 18.98 22.61
C LYS A 578 18.21 17.62 23.31
N SER A 579 18.57 16.56 22.59
CA SER A 579 18.72 15.23 23.17
C SER A 579 19.95 15.15 24.07
N LEU A 580 19.87 14.31 25.11
CA LEU A 580 21.00 14.11 26.02
C LEU A 580 22.24 13.57 25.26
N ASP A 581 22.02 12.83 24.19
CA ASP A 581 23.07 12.35 23.30
C ASP A 581 23.84 13.49 22.63
N LYS A 582 23.13 14.44 21.99
CA LYS A 582 23.75 15.60 21.33
C LYS A 582 24.40 16.55 22.33
N THR A 583 23.75 16.81 23.46
CA THR A 583 24.24 17.81 24.42
C THR A 583 25.37 17.29 25.30
N CYS A 584 25.47 15.97 25.52
CA CYS A 584 26.39 15.40 26.50
C CYS A 584 27.07 14.10 26.03
N LEU A 585 26.30 13.06 25.66
CA LEU A 585 26.88 11.71 25.53
C LEU A 585 27.89 11.58 24.40
N LEU A 586 27.63 12.18 23.22
CA LEU A 586 28.55 12.10 22.09
C LEU A 586 29.93 12.67 22.44
N GLU A 587 29.97 13.78 23.17
CA GLU A 587 31.23 14.40 23.55
C GLU A 587 31.98 13.59 24.63
N LEU A 588 31.25 13.08 25.62
CA LEU A 588 31.81 12.19 26.64
C LEU A 588 32.33 10.87 26.04
N CYS A 589 31.62 10.32 25.06
CA CYS A 589 31.96 9.07 24.39
C CYS A 589 32.95 9.25 23.24
N ARG A 590 33.33 10.47 22.86
CA ARG A 590 34.26 10.74 21.76
C ARG A 590 35.56 9.92 21.85
N PRO A 591 36.22 9.78 23.02
CA PRO A 591 37.40 8.92 23.15
C PRO A 591 37.15 7.46 22.73
N ALA A 592 36.01 6.89 23.11
CA ALA A 592 35.61 5.54 22.71
C ALA A 592 35.27 5.47 21.22
N LEU A 593 34.50 6.43 20.71
CA LEU A 593 34.05 6.46 19.32
C LEU A 593 35.19 6.71 18.32
N GLU A 594 36.24 7.43 18.69
CA GLU A 594 37.36 7.76 17.80
C GLU A 594 38.56 6.81 17.96
N ARG A 595 38.84 6.37 19.20
CA ARG A 595 40.08 5.65 19.53
C ARG A 595 39.85 4.30 20.20
N GLY A 596 38.60 3.91 20.47
CA GLY A 596 38.28 2.66 21.19
C GLY A 596 38.70 2.68 22.66
N GLU A 597 38.90 3.86 23.24
CA GLU A 597 39.26 4.00 24.66
C GLU A 597 38.06 3.69 25.57
N ARG A 598 38.33 3.15 26.77
CA ARG A 598 37.28 2.91 27.75
C ARG A 598 36.80 4.22 28.34
N VAL A 599 35.49 4.46 28.27
CA VAL A 599 34.80 5.63 28.82
C VAL A 599 33.85 5.18 29.92
N ARG A 600 33.89 5.89 31.05
CA ARG A 600 32.91 5.76 32.13
C ARG A 600 32.37 7.12 32.53
N ALA A 601 31.05 7.27 32.54
CA ALA A 601 30.38 8.47 33.03
C ALA A 601 29.20 8.09 33.95
N THR A 602 28.67 9.08 34.66
CA THR A 602 27.40 8.98 35.38
C THR A 602 26.70 10.32 35.27
N LEU A 603 25.45 10.29 34.81
CA LEU A 603 24.69 11.49 34.46
C LEU A 603 23.29 11.44 35.09
N PRO A 604 22.72 12.59 35.46
CA PRO A 604 21.32 12.66 35.89
C PRO A 604 20.39 12.43 34.70
N ILE A 605 19.44 11.50 34.84
CA ILE A 605 18.39 11.23 33.84
C ILE A 605 17.00 11.62 34.39
N ARG A 606 16.13 12.09 33.50
CA ARG A 606 14.74 12.50 33.80
C ARG A 606 13.82 11.92 32.73
N ASN A 607 12.53 11.83 33.02
CA ASN A 607 11.51 11.34 32.07
C ASN A 607 11.42 12.15 30.75
N ILE A 608 11.89 13.39 30.73
CA ILE A 608 11.97 14.21 29.51
C ILE A 608 13.12 13.80 28.58
N HIS A 609 14.12 13.06 29.09
CA HIS A 609 15.23 12.53 28.31
C HIS A 609 14.80 11.18 27.74
N ARG A 610 14.30 11.20 26.52
CA ARG A 610 13.85 10.01 25.81
C ARG A 610 14.97 9.47 24.92
N VAL A 611 14.90 8.18 24.62
CA VAL A 611 15.80 7.49 23.67
C VAL A 611 17.30 7.64 23.98
N VAL A 612 17.65 7.78 25.26
CA VAL A 612 19.03 8.07 25.70
C VAL A 612 19.99 6.96 25.28
N GLY A 613 21.08 7.35 24.63
CA GLY A 613 22.14 6.47 24.15
C GLY A 613 21.93 5.95 22.72
N THR A 614 20.75 6.12 22.12
CA THR A 614 20.47 5.58 20.78
C THR A 614 21.26 6.28 19.69
N LEU A 615 21.38 7.61 19.74
CA LEU A 615 22.19 8.34 18.76
C LEU A 615 23.68 8.00 18.92
N THR A 616 24.17 7.96 20.16
CA THR A 616 25.55 7.54 20.46
C THR A 616 25.83 6.11 19.99
N GLY A 617 24.88 5.19 20.21
CA GLY A 617 24.95 3.81 19.76
C GLY A 617 24.88 3.68 18.23
N SER A 618 24.12 4.54 17.56
CA SER A 618 24.08 4.60 16.09
C SER A 618 25.42 5.04 15.51
N GLU A 619 26.10 6.01 16.15
CA GLU A 619 27.43 6.48 15.75
C GLU A 619 28.50 5.41 16.00
N LEU A 620 28.41 4.67 17.11
CA LEU A 620 29.25 3.50 17.34
C LEU A 620 29.05 2.47 16.22
N THR A 621 27.80 2.15 15.90
CA THR A 621 27.47 1.19 14.84
C THR A 621 27.95 1.67 13.47
N ARG A 622 27.90 2.98 13.20
CA ARG A 622 28.36 3.57 11.93
C ARG A 622 29.87 3.43 11.75
N ARG A 623 30.64 3.53 12.83
CA ARG A 623 32.10 3.47 12.81
C ARG A 623 32.64 2.04 12.85
N TYR A 624 32.03 1.18 13.67
CA TYR A 624 32.55 -0.15 13.98
C TYR A 624 31.71 -1.30 13.40
N GLY A 625 30.61 -0.98 12.70
CA GLY A 625 29.72 -1.98 12.12
C GLY A 625 28.93 -2.76 13.18
N PRO A 626 28.38 -3.93 12.83
CA PRO A 626 27.55 -4.73 13.73
C PRO A 626 28.32 -5.29 14.93
N GLU A 627 29.64 -5.44 14.83
CA GLU A 627 30.44 -6.04 15.91
C GLU A 627 30.76 -5.05 17.02
N GLY A 628 30.69 -3.75 16.71
CA GLY A 628 30.87 -2.69 17.68
C GLY A 628 32.26 -2.65 18.32
N LEU A 629 32.31 -2.15 19.55
CA LEU A 629 33.49 -2.14 20.40
C LEU A 629 33.44 -3.31 21.38
N PRO A 630 34.58 -3.72 21.98
CA PRO A 630 34.56 -4.71 23.06
C PRO A 630 33.57 -4.34 24.16
N ASP A 631 32.96 -5.35 24.78
CA ASP A 631 32.04 -5.17 25.90
C ASP A 631 32.64 -4.24 26.96
N ASP A 632 31.79 -3.40 27.55
CA ASP A 632 32.15 -2.43 28.59
C ASP A 632 33.11 -1.30 28.17
N THR A 633 33.33 -1.10 26.86
CA THR A 633 34.12 0.06 26.40
C THR A 633 33.44 1.39 26.71
N ILE A 634 32.11 1.47 26.66
CA ILE A 634 31.34 2.63 27.09
C ILE A 634 30.41 2.20 28.23
N ARG A 635 30.54 2.83 29.40
CA ARG A 635 29.64 2.64 30.56
C ARG A 635 29.10 4.00 31.00
N LEU A 636 27.78 4.21 30.92
CA LEU A 636 27.12 5.50 31.15
C LEU A 636 26.18 5.47 32.35
#